data_AF-A0A1I1KM36-F1
#
_entry.id   AF-A0A1I1KM36-F1
#
_cell.length_a   1.000
_cell.length_b   1.000
_cell.length_c   1.000
_cell.angle_alpha   90.00
_cell.angle_beta   90.00
_cell.angle_gamma   90.00
#
_symmetry.space_group_name_H-M   'P 1'
#
loop_
_entity.id
_entity.type
_entity.pdbx_description
1 polymer ?
#
loop_
_entity_poly.entity_id
_entity_poly.type
_entity_poly.pdbx_seq_one_letter_code
_entity_poly.pdbx_strand_id
1 'polypeptide(L)'
;MRKYYQTILSNCLIIVLIICSMFLIGAGYQTTSDSPENTNDCIVDPESIERPAKFFLINPQEYTTNDSSVSTELCYYVGEGTVYYSGDYINSASDVYTSIKQAPDYSHFIMDGYSILWFSIYLDNDGVIVVIGKQTDIIDYNYNSSYANGIYSSSTDTAEYNSNSFNHSYTSSYGNAYVQDNNATKDDIADSYSNKLSLMSKQGSSSSYEILIAPPTPNFTSVKSYGAVGDGITDDTNAINNALKDNIGGAVYIPSGTYKVSNTLFIHSGTTLYGDGESSVIIAAPGYAIGNDIFLLWHVNDVTISNLSISGNITANTKSLGYSPLDGIHLFDIWASKNISITSCYFIDNVYAAIRIILDCSNISVDNCEFKNIDCGVITLGQGNVDTLIVQNSLFDGHLNSEPISLYGSGAYSNITIRNNTIKNKTYGSAIFCGRGKINQLTILDNKIYDDAVGIVISNATDVEIHRNIIDFSNTKYLATGGGLQISNSNKVNISNNSIFNIRQQGLTVKNCTNTDIKKNLIENCGYAGKEYHAVDFRGNCSNVNFIENTISRTDLNLSDYSLVAHCYGNLKISNNVFKNSKVLLWDDSENVYLENNNVQIRNTGTGNIIIN
;
A
#
# COMPACT_ATOMS: atom_id res chain seq x y z
N MET A 1 27.76 -60.39 13.93
CA MET A 1 26.90 -59.19 13.75
C MET A 1 26.42 -58.64 15.10
N ARG A 2 25.15 -58.79 15.53
CA ARG A 2 24.58 -58.01 16.67
C ARG A 2 25.33 -58.09 18.02
N LYS A 3 26.16 -59.10 18.29
CA LYS A 3 26.93 -59.25 19.54
C LYS A 3 28.36 -58.66 19.54
N TYR A 4 28.75 -57.93 18.49
CA TYR A 4 30.08 -57.28 18.40
C TYR A 4 30.05 -55.74 18.48
N TYR A 5 28.87 -55.10 18.36
CA TYR A 5 28.78 -53.64 18.33
C TYR A 5 28.84 -52.97 19.72
N GLN A 6 28.38 -53.66 20.78
CA GLN A 6 28.34 -53.09 22.13
C GLN A 6 29.74 -52.98 22.78
N THR A 7 30.69 -53.84 22.43
CA THR A 7 32.03 -53.87 23.05
C THR A 7 32.94 -52.72 22.58
N ILE A 8 32.63 -52.08 21.45
CA ILE A 8 33.44 -50.97 20.89
C ILE A 8 33.03 -49.64 21.55
N LEU A 9 31.73 -49.42 21.78
CA LEU A 9 31.19 -48.17 22.32
C LEU A 9 31.64 -47.87 23.76
N SER A 10 31.80 -48.89 24.61
CA SER A 10 32.23 -48.67 26.01
C SER A 10 33.69 -48.22 26.16
N ASN A 11 34.58 -48.56 25.22
CA ASN A 11 36.00 -48.25 25.34
C ASN A 11 36.36 -46.83 24.90
N CYS A 12 35.60 -46.24 23.96
CA CYS A 12 35.81 -44.85 23.54
C CYS A 12 35.48 -43.84 24.65
N LEU A 13 34.48 -44.12 25.48
CA LEU A 13 33.98 -43.20 26.50
C LEU A 13 34.99 -42.95 27.64
N ILE A 14 35.84 -43.94 27.93
CA ILE A 14 36.85 -43.87 29.01
C ILE A 14 38.07 -43.05 28.59
N ILE A 15 38.46 -43.09 27.31
CA ILE A 15 39.65 -42.38 26.81
C ILE A 15 39.43 -40.86 26.80
N VAL A 16 38.23 -40.40 26.45
CA VAL A 16 37.90 -38.96 26.41
C VAL A 16 37.96 -38.32 27.82
N LEU A 17 37.48 -39.04 28.85
CA LEU A 17 37.47 -38.53 30.23
C LEU A 17 38.86 -38.41 30.87
N ILE A 18 39.85 -39.19 30.41
CA ILE A 18 41.21 -39.14 30.95
C ILE A 18 41.98 -37.91 30.41
N ILE A 19 41.77 -37.53 29.15
CA ILE A 19 42.49 -36.40 28.53
C ILE A 19 42.12 -35.05 29.17
N CYS A 20 40.86 -34.86 29.59
CA CYS A 20 40.37 -33.60 30.16
C CYS A 20 40.81 -33.32 31.62
N SER A 21 41.69 -34.13 32.23
CA SER A 21 42.02 -34.04 33.66
C SER A 21 43.51 -33.82 33.97
N MET A 22 44.37 -33.57 32.98
CA MET A 22 45.83 -33.51 33.14
C MET A 22 46.53 -32.16 32.89
N PHE A 23 45.80 -31.07 32.62
CA PHE A 23 46.38 -29.75 32.32
C PHE A 23 45.89 -28.59 33.21
N LEU A 24 45.77 -28.87 34.51
CA LEU A 24 45.71 -27.85 35.57
C LEU A 24 46.75 -28.19 36.65
N ILE A 25 47.28 -27.16 37.32
CA ILE A 25 48.35 -27.18 38.34
C ILE A 25 49.79 -27.29 37.77
N GLY A 26 50.49 -26.15 37.75
CA GLY A 26 51.93 -26.02 37.50
C GLY A 26 52.31 -24.54 37.44
N ALA A 27 53.19 -24.04 38.34
CA ALA A 27 53.25 -22.61 38.65
C ALA A 27 54.63 -21.95 38.48
N GLY A 28 54.62 -20.75 37.88
CA GLY A 28 55.49 -19.62 38.22
C GLY A 28 56.83 -19.50 37.49
N TYR A 29 57.06 -18.35 36.85
CA TYR A 29 58.20 -17.45 37.09
C TYR A 29 57.93 -16.06 36.44
N GLN A 30 58.64 -15.01 36.86
CA GLN A 30 58.61 -13.68 36.21
C GLN A 30 59.77 -13.53 35.22
N THR A 31 59.56 -12.81 34.10
CA THR A 31 60.34 -11.60 33.71
C THR A 31 59.81 -10.94 32.43
N THR A 32 59.64 -9.61 32.50
CA THR A 32 59.83 -8.55 31.46
C THR A 32 59.19 -8.62 30.05
N SER A 33 58.59 -7.47 29.71
CA SER A 33 58.54 -6.77 28.40
C SER A 33 57.63 -7.25 27.26
N ASP A 34 56.98 -6.24 26.68
CA ASP A 34 56.37 -6.10 25.36
C ASP A 34 55.04 -6.84 25.07
N SER A 35 54.27 -6.25 24.15
CA SER A 35 52.83 -6.45 23.95
C SER A 35 52.45 -6.27 22.47
N PRO A 36 51.19 -6.55 22.07
CA PRO A 36 50.35 -7.70 22.42
C PRO A 36 49.77 -8.36 21.14
N GLU A 37 49.21 -9.58 21.23
CA GLU A 37 48.17 -9.99 20.27
C GLU A 37 47.23 -11.08 20.81
N ASN A 38 46.06 -11.18 20.16
CA ASN A 38 44.87 -12.00 20.47
C ASN A 38 45.19 -13.50 20.71
N THR A 39 44.38 -14.31 21.41
CA THR A 39 42.90 -14.37 21.49
C THR A 39 42.40 -14.98 22.81
N ASN A 40 41.16 -14.68 23.23
CA ASN A 40 40.21 -15.69 23.75
C ASN A 40 38.79 -15.12 23.88
N ASP A 41 37.79 -15.96 23.63
CA ASP A 41 36.36 -15.60 23.67
C ASP A 41 35.82 -15.40 25.09
N CYS A 42 34.76 -14.61 25.20
CA CYS A 42 33.78 -14.71 26.29
C CYS A 42 32.39 -14.89 25.66
N ILE A 43 31.82 -16.09 25.84
CA ILE A 43 30.45 -16.42 25.44
C ILE A 43 29.48 -15.65 26.35
N VAL A 44 28.47 -15.00 25.77
CA VAL A 44 27.39 -14.32 26.50
C VAL A 44 26.04 -14.71 25.85
N ASP A 45 25.00 -14.86 26.66
CA ASP A 45 23.64 -15.23 26.24
C ASP A 45 22.99 -14.16 25.34
N PRO A 46 22.18 -14.55 24.34
CA PRO A 46 21.42 -13.63 23.50
C PRO A 46 20.10 -13.20 24.18
N GLU A 47 20.13 -12.76 25.43
CA GLU A 47 19.02 -12.02 26.04
C GLU A 47 19.10 -10.54 25.65
N SER A 48 18.01 -9.97 25.17
CA SER A 48 17.93 -8.56 24.79
C SER A 48 17.96 -7.65 26.03
N ILE A 49 19.13 -7.11 26.36
CA ILE A 49 19.33 -6.24 27.53
C ILE A 49 18.64 -4.89 27.31
N GLU A 50 17.43 -4.72 27.86
CA GLU A 50 16.75 -3.43 27.96
C GLU A 50 17.59 -2.42 28.76
N ARG A 51 17.79 -1.22 28.22
CA ARG A 51 18.38 -0.08 28.95
C ARG A 51 17.67 1.23 28.66
N PRO A 52 17.44 2.08 29.69
CA PRO A 52 16.96 3.44 29.50
C PRO A 52 18.07 4.35 28.96
N ALA A 53 17.73 5.16 27.95
CA ALA A 53 18.61 6.10 27.27
C ALA A 53 18.00 7.52 27.29
N LYS A 54 18.86 8.54 27.15
CA LYS A 54 18.51 9.96 27.06
C LYS A 54 18.84 10.49 25.67
N PHE A 55 17.90 11.18 25.03
CA PHE A 55 18.03 11.71 23.67
C PHE A 55 18.39 13.20 23.69
N PHE A 56 19.28 13.61 22.78
CA PHE A 56 19.84 14.96 22.71
C PHE A 56 20.02 15.43 21.26
N LEU A 57 19.88 16.74 21.02
CA LEU A 57 20.09 17.42 19.73
C LEU A 57 21.18 18.48 19.86
N ILE A 58 22.21 18.43 19.00
CA ILE A 58 23.38 19.32 19.03
C ILE A 58 23.18 20.53 18.10
N ASN A 59 23.63 21.74 18.48
CA ASN A 59 23.64 22.89 17.56
C ASN A 59 24.84 22.81 16.58
N PRO A 60 24.64 22.62 15.26
CA PRO A 60 25.74 22.49 14.31
C PRO A 60 26.49 23.80 14.02
N GLN A 61 25.98 24.96 14.45
CA GLN A 61 26.70 26.25 14.33
C GLN A 61 27.79 26.43 15.39
N GLU A 62 27.74 25.69 16.49
CA GLU A 62 28.66 25.81 17.63
C GLU A 62 29.69 24.66 17.69
N TYR A 63 29.51 23.62 16.88
CA TYR A 63 30.39 22.46 16.85
C TYR A 63 31.63 22.69 15.97
N THR A 64 32.81 22.81 16.58
CA THR A 64 34.07 22.89 15.83
C THR A 64 34.68 21.51 15.61
N THR A 65 35.44 21.32 14.52
CA THR A 65 36.00 20.01 14.12
C THR A 65 37.06 19.44 15.08
N ASN A 66 37.34 20.13 16.19
CA ASN A 66 38.40 19.80 17.13
C ASN A 66 37.87 19.41 18.53
N ASP A 67 36.56 19.55 18.78
CA ASP A 67 35.95 19.22 20.07
C ASP A 67 35.70 17.70 20.19
N SER A 68 36.58 17.01 20.91
CA SER A 68 36.55 15.55 21.05
C SER A 68 35.57 15.02 22.10
N SER A 69 34.67 15.86 22.62
CA SER A 69 33.66 15.46 23.61
C SER A 69 32.45 16.40 23.59
N VAL A 70 31.27 15.84 23.31
CA VAL A 70 30.00 16.55 23.36
C VAL A 70 29.59 16.76 24.83
N SER A 71 29.49 18.01 25.28
CA SER A 71 29.01 18.35 26.63
C SER A 71 27.48 18.52 26.66
N THR A 72 26.88 18.35 27.84
CA THR A 72 25.44 18.60 28.04
C THR A 72 25.02 20.08 27.92
N GLU A 73 25.97 20.99 27.68
CA GLU A 73 25.71 22.42 27.46
C GLU A 73 25.60 22.76 25.96
N LEU A 74 26.18 21.93 25.07
CA LEU A 74 26.09 22.05 23.61
C LEU A 74 24.86 21.34 23.00
N CYS A 75 24.02 20.76 23.86
CA CYS A 75 22.92 19.87 23.46
C CYS A 75 21.59 20.26 24.11
N TYR A 76 20.53 20.27 23.31
CA TYR A 76 19.16 20.28 23.82
C TYR A 76 18.72 18.85 24.15
N TYR A 77 18.38 18.57 25.41
CA TYR A 77 17.71 17.33 25.81
C TYR A 77 16.29 17.30 25.24
N VAL A 78 15.89 16.16 24.64
CA VAL A 78 14.60 16.02 23.95
C VAL A 78 13.75 14.81 24.37
N GLY A 79 14.26 13.89 25.19
CA GLY A 79 13.44 12.80 25.75
C GLY A 79 14.22 11.64 26.35
N GLU A 80 13.47 10.66 26.87
CA GLU A 80 13.97 9.40 27.43
C GLU A 80 13.19 8.21 26.84
N GLY A 81 13.82 7.04 26.73
CA GLY A 81 13.21 5.81 26.20
C GLY A 81 14.09 4.57 26.39
N THR A 82 13.64 3.40 25.95
CA THR A 82 14.36 2.12 26.10
C THR A 82 14.78 1.57 24.73
N VAL A 83 15.98 0.97 24.66
CA VAL A 83 16.55 0.43 23.41
C VAL A 83 16.87 -1.07 23.57
N TYR A 84 16.80 -1.81 22.45
CA TYR A 84 17.05 -3.25 22.31
C TYR A 84 18.18 -3.51 21.29
N TYR A 85 18.94 -4.61 21.44
CA TYR A 85 20.18 -4.86 20.69
C TYR A 85 20.14 -6.10 19.78
N SER A 86 20.64 -5.94 18.55
CA SER A 86 21.25 -6.99 17.71
C SER A 86 22.30 -6.32 16.81
N GLY A 87 23.41 -7.00 16.50
CA GLY A 87 24.64 -6.33 16.04
C GLY A 87 25.20 -6.80 14.70
N ASP A 88 25.54 -5.82 13.85
CA ASP A 88 26.48 -5.91 12.72
C ASP A 88 27.05 -4.49 12.44
N TYR A 89 28.24 -4.38 11.85
CA TYR A 89 28.94 -3.09 11.64
C TYR A 89 29.17 -2.78 10.14
N ILE A 90 28.94 -1.53 9.71
CA ILE A 90 29.06 -1.07 8.32
C ILE A 90 30.02 0.12 8.23
N ASN A 91 30.98 0.09 7.29
CA ASN A 91 32.19 0.91 7.32
C ASN A 91 32.37 1.96 6.19
N SER A 92 31.37 2.22 5.32
CA SER A 92 31.50 3.30 4.32
C SER A 92 30.17 3.98 3.94
N ALA A 93 30.28 5.19 3.37
CA ALA A 93 29.13 5.98 2.94
C ALA A 93 28.35 5.38 1.77
N SER A 94 29.03 4.68 0.85
CA SER A 94 28.35 3.96 -0.22
C SER A 94 27.58 2.76 0.34
N ASP A 95 28.19 2.04 1.28
CA ASP A 95 27.59 0.84 1.87
C ASP A 95 26.40 1.21 2.76
N VAL A 96 26.49 2.28 3.56
CA VAL A 96 25.37 2.81 4.36
C VAL A 96 24.19 3.24 3.47
N TYR A 97 24.45 3.94 2.36
CA TYR A 97 23.38 4.30 1.41
C TYR A 97 22.74 3.05 0.77
N THR A 98 23.55 2.06 0.40
CA THR A 98 23.08 0.78 -0.15
C THR A 98 22.26 -0.01 0.88
N SER A 99 22.72 -0.10 2.13
CA SER A 99 22.03 -0.79 3.22
C SER A 99 20.74 -0.06 3.63
N ILE A 100 20.69 1.27 3.64
CA ILE A 100 19.44 2.02 3.89
C ILE A 100 18.44 1.85 2.74
N LYS A 101 18.90 1.67 1.49
CA LYS A 101 18.02 1.26 0.37
C LYS A 101 17.65 -0.23 0.36
N GLN A 102 18.29 -1.06 1.17
CA GLN A 102 17.99 -2.50 1.31
C GLN A 102 17.25 -2.84 2.60
N ALA A 103 17.29 -1.96 3.61
CA ALA A 103 16.46 -2.00 4.80
C ALA A 103 15.07 -1.39 4.48
N PRO A 104 13.96 -2.16 4.57
CA PRO A 104 12.64 -1.66 4.20
C PRO A 104 12.23 -0.40 5.00
N ASP A 105 12.56 -0.39 6.29
CA ASP A 105 12.00 0.51 7.31
C ASP A 105 12.48 1.97 7.23
N TYR A 106 13.48 2.26 6.38
CA TYR A 106 14.03 3.62 6.22
C TYR A 106 14.00 4.14 4.78
N SER A 107 13.76 3.26 3.81
CA SER A 107 13.76 3.58 2.38
C SER A 107 12.83 4.74 2.01
N HIS A 108 11.68 4.86 2.68
CA HIS A 108 10.62 5.82 2.42
C HIS A 108 10.89 7.24 2.98
N PHE A 109 11.94 7.44 3.78
CA PHE A 109 12.42 8.78 4.16
C PHE A 109 13.28 9.46 3.08
N ILE A 110 13.68 8.72 2.03
CA ILE A 110 14.49 9.25 0.92
C ILE A 110 13.58 9.46 -0.29
N MET A 111 13.23 10.71 -0.58
CA MET A 111 12.51 11.07 -1.81
C MET A 111 13.42 10.91 -3.05
N ASP A 112 12.84 10.57 -4.19
CA ASP A 112 13.56 10.48 -5.46
C ASP A 112 14.00 11.86 -5.98
N GLY A 113 15.20 11.90 -6.59
CA GLY A 113 15.79 13.10 -7.19
C GLY A 113 16.77 13.89 -6.31
N TYR A 114 17.00 13.46 -5.06
CA TYR A 114 17.84 14.17 -4.09
C TYR A 114 19.25 13.55 -3.98
N SER A 115 20.26 14.40 -3.78
CA SER A 115 21.67 13.99 -3.59
C SER A 115 22.11 14.19 -2.15
N ILE A 116 22.52 13.12 -1.47
CA ILE A 116 23.09 13.17 -0.12
C ILE A 116 24.59 13.48 -0.25
N LEU A 117 25.03 14.64 0.23
CA LEU A 117 26.43 15.10 0.10
C LEU A 117 27.31 14.72 1.30
N TRP A 118 26.73 14.57 2.50
CA TRP A 118 27.41 14.06 3.69
C TRP A 118 26.40 13.52 4.71
N PHE A 119 26.91 12.67 5.59
CA PHE A 119 26.31 12.30 6.87
C PHE A 119 27.45 12.08 7.86
N SER A 120 27.15 12.03 9.17
CA SER A 120 28.10 11.58 10.19
C SER A 120 27.48 10.43 10.98
N ILE A 121 28.12 9.26 10.94
CA ILE A 121 27.89 8.18 11.90
C ILE A 121 28.95 8.34 13.00
N TYR A 122 28.54 8.21 14.26
CA TYR A 122 29.46 8.13 15.39
C TYR A 122 29.45 6.72 15.96
N LEU A 123 30.64 6.23 16.34
CA LEU A 123 30.83 4.92 16.96
C LEU A 123 31.68 5.08 18.22
N ASP A 124 31.10 4.65 19.33
CA ASP A 124 31.77 4.22 20.55
C ASP A 124 31.23 2.80 20.84
N ASN A 125 31.59 2.22 21.99
CA ASN A 125 31.21 0.87 22.42
C ASN A 125 29.69 0.68 22.67
N ASP A 126 28.87 1.73 22.48
CA ASP A 126 27.41 1.78 22.61
C ASP A 126 26.72 2.36 21.32
N GLY A 127 27.28 2.16 20.12
CA GLY A 127 26.69 2.66 18.85
C GLY A 127 25.32 2.04 18.49
N VAL A 128 24.46 2.66 17.66
CA VAL A 128 24.64 3.72 16.65
C VAL A 128 23.50 4.75 16.69
N ILE A 129 23.76 6.00 16.28
CA ILE A 129 22.74 7.04 16.02
C ILE A 129 22.86 7.55 14.58
N VAL A 130 21.74 7.86 13.92
CA VAL A 130 21.67 8.41 12.56
C VAL A 130 21.08 9.82 12.58
N VAL A 131 21.70 10.76 11.87
CA VAL A 131 21.20 12.13 11.65
C VAL A 131 21.38 12.51 10.17
N ILE A 132 20.35 13.06 9.54
CA ILE A 132 20.33 13.44 8.12
C ILE A 132 20.31 14.97 7.99
N GLY A 133 21.25 15.53 7.22
CA GLY A 133 21.35 16.96 6.94
C GLY A 133 21.08 17.30 5.46
N LYS A 134 20.44 18.44 5.21
CA LYS A 134 20.24 19.00 3.86
C LYS A 134 21.11 20.24 3.68
N GLN A 135 21.75 20.36 2.51
CA GLN A 135 22.22 21.65 1.99
C GLN A 135 21.27 22.11 0.88
N THR A 136 20.94 23.39 0.84
CA THR A 136 20.35 24.05 -0.33
C THR A 136 21.43 24.69 -1.19
N ASP A 137 21.25 24.56 -2.50
CA ASP A 137 21.92 25.29 -3.58
C ASP A 137 23.45 25.16 -3.68
N ILE A 138 23.87 24.32 -4.63
CA ILE A 138 25.11 24.58 -5.39
C ILE A 138 24.84 25.81 -6.25
N ILE A 139 25.28 26.98 -5.79
CA ILE A 139 25.46 28.14 -6.68
C ILE A 139 26.76 27.90 -7.45
N ASP A 140 26.63 27.64 -8.75
CA ASP A 140 27.75 27.63 -9.69
C ASP A 140 28.47 28.99 -9.66
N TYR A 141 29.57 29.09 -8.91
CA TYR A 141 30.44 30.26 -8.90
C TYR A 141 31.28 30.32 -10.18
N ASN A 142 30.59 30.49 -11.31
CA ASN A 142 31.18 30.89 -12.58
C ASN A 142 31.89 32.24 -12.38
N TYR A 143 33.21 32.18 -12.38
CA TYR A 143 34.08 33.31 -12.07
C TYR A 143 33.99 34.38 -13.18
N ASN A 144 33.20 35.43 -12.97
CA ASN A 144 33.23 36.61 -13.83
C ASN A 144 32.95 37.91 -13.07
N SER A 145 33.85 38.87 -13.22
CA SER A 145 33.87 40.14 -12.51
C SER A 145 33.26 41.28 -13.35
N SER A 146 32.32 42.04 -12.78
CA SER A 146 32.13 43.45 -13.17
C SER A 146 31.31 44.28 -12.16
N TYR A 147 31.78 45.51 -11.95
CA TYR A 147 31.07 46.69 -11.40
C TYR A 147 29.62 46.82 -11.93
N ALA A 148 28.62 47.43 -11.28
CA ALA A 148 28.63 48.81 -10.74
C ALA A 148 27.34 49.23 -9.99
N ASN A 149 27.48 50.23 -9.10
CA ASN A 149 26.60 51.39 -8.81
C ASN A 149 25.04 51.32 -8.81
N GLY A 150 24.45 51.64 -7.63
CA GLY A 150 23.31 52.58 -7.47
C GLY A 150 21.88 52.01 -7.60
N ILE A 151 20.80 52.73 -7.22
CA ILE A 151 20.61 54.16 -6.83
C ILE A 151 19.53 54.29 -5.69
N TYR A 152 19.51 55.43 -4.99
CA TYR A 152 18.58 55.85 -3.92
C TYR A 152 17.08 55.96 -4.26
N SER A 153 16.22 55.75 -3.24
CA SER A 153 15.11 56.65 -2.81
C SER A 153 14.61 56.22 -1.39
N SER A 154 14.75 57.04 -0.34
CA SER A 154 13.75 57.95 0.27
C SER A 154 12.37 57.33 0.58
N SER A 155 11.71 57.55 1.72
CA SER A 155 12.02 58.27 2.98
C SER A 155 10.87 58.00 3.98
N THR A 156 10.95 58.28 5.29
CA THR A 156 11.96 59.03 6.06
C THR A 156 12.38 58.19 7.30
N ASP A 157 12.45 58.57 8.59
CA ASP A 157 12.26 59.83 9.35
C ASP A 157 13.19 59.90 10.59
N THR A 158 12.83 60.70 11.59
CA THR A 158 13.64 61.17 12.72
C THR A 158 12.89 60.97 14.06
N ALA A 159 13.48 60.92 15.26
CA ALA A 159 14.86 61.07 15.78
C ALA A 159 15.06 60.05 16.96
N GLU A 160 16.14 59.92 17.74
CA GLU A 160 17.21 60.85 18.17
C GLU A 160 18.61 60.18 18.30
N TYR A 161 19.65 61.01 18.47
CA TYR A 161 21.01 60.65 18.89
C TYR A 161 21.02 60.13 20.36
N ASN A 162 22.01 59.38 20.86
CA ASN A 162 23.43 59.77 20.83
C ASN A 162 24.46 58.69 21.23
N SER A 163 25.66 58.82 20.67
CA SER A 163 26.99 58.50 21.23
C SER A 163 27.49 57.05 21.43
N ASN A 164 28.78 56.91 21.07
CA ASN A 164 29.80 55.98 21.58
C ASN A 164 29.76 54.49 21.20
N SER A 165 30.46 54.20 20.11
CA SER A 165 31.26 52.99 19.96
C SER A 165 32.24 52.77 21.12
N PHE A 166 32.50 51.51 21.48
CA PHE A 166 33.87 50.97 21.57
C PHE A 166 33.86 49.44 21.46
N ASN A 167 35.02 48.85 21.20
CA ASN A 167 35.18 47.43 20.86
C ASN A 167 35.39 46.51 22.09
N HIS A 168 34.97 45.25 21.88
CA HIS A 168 35.58 44.01 22.41
C HIS A 168 35.27 43.50 23.84
N SER A 169 35.35 42.16 23.89
CA SER A 169 35.57 41.26 25.05
C SER A 169 34.36 40.72 25.81
N TYR A 170 34.36 39.38 25.95
CA TYR A 170 33.39 38.56 26.68
C TYR A 170 33.50 38.70 28.20
N THR A 171 32.36 38.57 28.89
CA THR A 171 32.21 37.71 30.08
C THR A 171 30.79 37.15 30.15
N SER A 172 30.65 35.89 30.56
CA SER A 172 29.36 35.20 30.71
C SER A 172 28.67 35.51 32.05
N SER A 173 27.34 35.38 32.08
CA SER A 173 26.62 35.03 33.30
C SER A 173 25.33 34.25 32.96
N TYR A 174 25.31 32.95 33.24
CA TYR A 174 24.08 32.16 33.21
C TYR A 174 23.26 32.44 34.48
N GLY A 175 22.07 33.01 34.31
CA GLY A 175 21.08 33.18 35.37
C GLY A 175 19.98 32.13 35.26
N ASN A 176 20.18 30.95 35.86
CA ASN A 176 19.16 29.91 35.87
C ASN A 176 17.97 30.30 36.75
N ALA A 177 16.77 30.35 36.15
CA ALA A 177 15.51 30.50 36.86
C ALA A 177 14.63 29.27 36.62
N TYR A 178 14.54 28.40 37.62
CA TYR A 178 13.57 27.31 37.64
C TYR A 178 12.16 27.90 37.81
N VAL A 179 11.23 27.51 36.93
CA VAL A 179 9.79 27.55 37.21
C VAL A 179 9.32 26.11 37.29
N GLN A 180 9.10 25.63 38.52
CA GLN A 180 8.48 24.34 38.79
C GLN A 180 7.02 24.62 39.14
N ASP A 181 6.14 24.57 38.15
CA ASP A 181 4.69 24.65 38.36
C ASP A 181 4.01 23.44 37.72
N ASN A 182 3.39 22.60 38.56
CA ASN A 182 2.84 21.30 38.17
C ASN A 182 1.42 21.40 37.58
N ASN A 183 0.95 22.61 37.23
CA ASN A 183 -0.39 22.85 36.67
C ASN A 183 -0.40 23.68 35.36
N ALA A 184 0.76 23.85 34.69
CA ALA A 184 0.80 24.53 33.39
C ALA A 184 -0.09 23.82 32.35
N THR A 185 -0.92 24.57 31.63
CA THR A 185 -1.79 24.03 30.59
C THR A 185 -1.07 23.93 29.24
N LYS A 186 -1.71 23.27 28.27
CA LYS A 186 -1.13 23.06 26.93
C LYS A 186 -0.79 24.37 26.21
N ASP A 187 -1.56 25.43 26.48
CA ASP A 187 -1.44 26.72 25.80
C ASP A 187 -0.33 27.58 26.44
N ASP A 188 -0.16 27.54 27.78
CA ASP A 188 0.94 28.22 28.50
C ASP A 188 2.33 27.79 27.98
N ILE A 189 2.45 26.51 27.62
CA ILE A 189 3.68 25.93 27.06
C ILE A 189 3.90 26.44 25.63
N ALA A 190 2.85 26.50 24.81
CA ALA A 190 2.92 26.94 23.41
C ALA A 190 3.31 28.43 23.29
N ASP A 191 2.78 29.29 24.15
CA ASP A 191 3.12 30.71 24.18
C ASP A 191 4.58 30.94 24.62
N SER A 192 5.10 30.12 25.54
CA SER A 192 6.51 30.16 25.96
C SER A 192 7.46 29.87 24.79
N TYR A 193 7.20 28.82 24.00
CA TYR A 193 7.99 28.51 22.81
C TYR A 193 7.84 29.57 21.71
N SER A 194 6.62 30.06 21.47
CA SER A 194 6.33 31.07 20.44
C SER A 194 7.06 32.40 20.70
N ASN A 195 7.06 32.87 21.95
CA ASN A 195 7.83 34.05 22.35
C ASN A 195 9.34 33.83 22.19
N LYS A 196 9.86 32.63 22.47
CA LYS A 196 11.28 32.29 22.31
C LYS A 196 11.72 32.30 20.83
N LEU A 197 10.88 31.83 19.91
CA LEU A 197 11.12 31.96 18.45
C LEU A 197 11.19 33.44 18.02
N SER A 198 10.33 34.31 18.57
CA SER A 198 10.27 35.72 18.17
C SER A 198 11.55 36.53 18.48
N LEU A 199 12.38 36.04 19.41
CA LEU A 199 13.66 36.64 19.75
C LEU A 199 14.79 36.20 18.81
N MET A 200 14.72 34.98 18.26
CA MET A 200 15.73 34.46 17.34
C MET A 200 15.60 35.05 15.92
N SER A 201 14.41 35.45 15.49
CA SER A 201 14.18 36.05 14.15
C SER A 201 14.72 37.48 13.99
N LYS A 202 15.31 38.08 15.02
CA LYS A 202 15.81 39.47 15.03
C LYS A 202 17.30 39.67 14.79
N GLN A 203 18.08 38.60 14.57
CA GLN A 203 19.43 38.70 14.01
C GLN A 203 19.41 38.26 12.53
N GLY A 204 19.81 39.17 11.64
CA GLY A 204 19.50 39.07 10.22
C GLY A 204 20.35 38.04 9.46
N SER A 205 19.73 36.92 9.09
CA SER A 205 20.09 36.09 7.93
C SER A 205 18.85 35.36 7.44
N SER A 206 18.50 35.52 6.16
CA SER A 206 17.21 35.06 5.60
C SER A 206 17.24 33.59 5.18
N SER A 207 17.52 32.69 6.12
CA SER A 207 17.50 31.24 5.95
C SER A 207 16.31 30.63 6.68
N SER A 208 15.30 30.17 5.93
CA SER A 208 14.13 29.48 6.47
C SER A 208 14.47 28.03 6.83
N TYR A 209 14.76 27.77 8.10
CA TYR A 209 14.95 26.42 8.62
C TYR A 209 13.60 25.74 8.83
N GLU A 210 13.32 24.71 8.04
CA GLU A 210 12.12 23.88 8.21
C GLU A 210 12.45 22.73 9.17
N ILE A 211 12.07 22.87 10.44
CA ILE A 211 12.25 21.82 11.45
C ILE A 211 11.15 20.78 11.22
N LEU A 212 11.54 19.58 10.75
CA LEU A 212 10.71 18.39 10.77
C LEU A 212 10.53 17.91 12.22
N ILE A 213 9.65 18.60 12.95
CA ILE A 213 9.10 18.10 14.21
C ILE A 213 8.26 16.88 13.84
N ALA A 214 8.79 15.68 14.09
CA ALA A 214 7.98 14.47 14.07
C ALA A 214 6.77 14.70 15.00
N PRO A 215 5.53 14.46 14.54
CA PRO A 215 4.35 14.70 15.38
C PRO A 215 4.51 13.88 16.66
N PRO A 216 4.11 14.43 17.83
CA PRO A 216 4.22 13.69 19.09
C PRO A 216 3.52 12.35 18.92
N THR A 217 4.27 11.26 19.14
CA THR A 217 3.79 9.89 18.88
C THR A 217 2.42 9.71 19.54
N PRO A 218 1.37 9.31 18.80
CA PRO A 218 0.11 8.92 19.42
C PRO A 218 0.41 7.90 20.51
N ASN A 219 -0.26 7.98 21.66
CA ASN A 219 -0.11 6.97 22.69
C ASN A 219 -0.62 5.63 22.13
N PHE A 220 0.31 4.81 21.65
CA PHE A 220 0.04 3.52 21.04
C PHE A 220 0.41 2.40 22.01
N THR A 221 -0.30 1.29 21.89
CA THR A 221 -0.13 0.13 22.76
C THR A 221 0.30 -1.07 21.94
N SER A 222 1.50 -1.58 22.21
CA SER A 222 2.01 -2.79 21.54
C SER A 222 1.30 -4.05 22.04
N VAL A 223 0.97 -4.96 21.14
CA VAL A 223 0.47 -6.30 21.48
C VAL A 223 1.48 -7.12 22.29
N LYS A 224 2.80 -6.83 22.18
CA LYS A 224 3.85 -7.45 23.00
C LYS A 224 3.63 -7.18 24.49
N SER A 225 3.13 -5.98 24.85
CA SER A 225 2.80 -5.60 26.24
C SER A 225 1.66 -6.42 26.85
N TYR A 226 0.91 -7.18 26.02
CA TYR A 226 -0.15 -8.10 26.44
C TYR A 226 0.29 -9.58 26.37
N GLY A 227 1.57 -9.84 26.14
CA GLY A 227 2.17 -11.16 26.08
C GLY A 227 2.17 -11.81 24.69
N ALA A 228 1.92 -11.06 23.62
CA ALA A 228 2.04 -11.58 22.26
C ALA A 228 3.52 -11.79 21.90
N VAL A 229 3.87 -12.97 21.37
CA VAL A 229 5.27 -13.35 21.10
C VAL A 229 5.65 -13.06 19.65
N GLY A 230 4.80 -13.40 18.67
CA GLY A 230 5.10 -13.17 17.25
C GLY A 230 6.19 -14.10 16.66
N ASP A 231 6.29 -15.34 17.16
CA ASP A 231 7.26 -16.37 16.78
C ASP A 231 6.73 -17.41 15.75
N GLY A 232 5.46 -17.33 15.36
CA GLY A 232 4.72 -18.30 14.54
C GLY A 232 4.30 -19.59 15.28
N ILE A 233 4.70 -19.76 16.54
CA ILE A 233 4.60 -21.01 17.32
C ILE A 233 3.68 -20.84 18.53
N THR A 234 3.72 -19.70 19.19
CA THR A 234 2.79 -19.26 20.23
C THR A 234 1.42 -18.91 19.61
N ASP A 235 0.35 -18.94 20.41
CA ASP A 235 -1.00 -18.53 19.98
C ASP A 235 -1.33 -17.15 20.57
N ASP A 236 -1.15 -16.12 19.76
CA ASP A 236 -1.20 -14.71 20.18
C ASP A 236 -2.63 -14.15 20.24
N THR A 237 -3.66 -14.93 19.85
CA THR A 237 -5.08 -14.51 19.79
C THR A 237 -5.54 -13.79 21.06
N ASN A 238 -5.19 -14.30 22.24
CA ASN A 238 -5.65 -13.72 23.51
C ASN A 238 -4.93 -12.40 23.83
N ALA A 239 -3.63 -12.30 23.56
CA ALA A 239 -2.85 -11.09 23.79
C ALA A 239 -3.31 -9.95 22.87
N ILE A 240 -3.51 -10.24 21.58
CA ILE A 240 -3.97 -9.25 20.60
C ILE A 240 -5.40 -8.81 20.92
N ASN A 241 -6.32 -9.73 21.25
CA ASN A 241 -7.68 -9.36 21.65
C ASN A 241 -7.73 -8.52 22.93
N ASN A 242 -6.88 -8.80 23.94
CA ASN A 242 -6.81 -7.97 25.14
C ASN A 242 -6.27 -6.57 24.81
N ALA A 243 -5.23 -6.45 23.96
CA ALA A 243 -4.71 -5.17 23.50
C ALA A 243 -5.78 -4.35 22.76
N LEU A 244 -6.52 -4.96 21.83
CA LEU A 244 -7.63 -4.31 21.12
C LEU A 244 -8.75 -3.85 22.06
N LYS A 245 -9.16 -4.71 23.00
CA LYS A 245 -10.25 -4.48 23.95
C LYS A 245 -9.94 -3.40 24.99
N ASP A 246 -8.72 -3.37 25.51
CA ASP A 246 -8.34 -2.44 26.56
C ASP A 246 -7.88 -1.07 25.98
N ASN A 247 -7.79 -0.95 24.64
CA ASN A 247 -7.43 0.29 23.90
C ASN A 247 -8.51 0.69 22.86
N ILE A 248 -9.80 0.52 23.19
CA ILE A 248 -10.92 1.00 22.37
C ILE A 248 -10.79 2.51 22.12
N GLY A 249 -10.88 2.94 20.86
CA GLY A 249 -10.67 4.33 20.46
C GLY A 249 -9.20 4.79 20.46
N GLY A 250 -8.25 3.88 20.70
CA GLY A 250 -6.81 4.15 20.73
C GLY A 250 -6.04 3.51 19.56
N ALA A 251 -4.72 3.67 19.60
CA ALA A 251 -3.81 3.06 18.65
C ALA A 251 -3.24 1.74 19.20
N VAL A 252 -3.32 0.67 18.41
CA VAL A 252 -2.76 -0.65 18.74
C VAL A 252 -1.71 -1.00 17.70
N TYR A 253 -0.55 -1.42 18.17
CA TYR A 253 0.64 -1.68 17.35
C TYR A 253 0.99 -3.17 17.38
N ILE A 254 1.19 -3.74 16.20
CA ILE A 254 1.70 -5.10 15.97
C ILE A 254 3.12 -4.95 15.39
N PRO A 255 4.19 -4.98 16.20
CA PRO A 255 5.56 -4.95 15.69
C PRO A 255 5.86 -6.13 14.78
N SER A 256 6.95 -6.07 14.02
CA SER A 256 7.50 -7.15 13.21
C SER A 256 7.50 -8.50 13.95
N GLY A 257 7.10 -9.56 13.22
CA GLY A 257 6.92 -10.90 13.77
C GLY A 257 5.76 -11.66 13.12
N THR A 258 5.71 -12.97 13.35
CA THR A 258 4.63 -13.85 12.88
C THR A 258 3.70 -14.20 14.03
N TYR A 259 2.55 -13.55 14.10
CA TYR A 259 1.55 -13.76 15.15
C TYR A 259 0.53 -14.78 14.68
N LYS A 260 0.65 -16.01 15.20
CA LYS A 260 -0.32 -17.06 14.88
C LYS A 260 -1.56 -16.89 15.75
N VAL A 261 -2.72 -16.98 15.12
CA VAL A 261 -4.03 -16.82 15.77
C VAL A 261 -4.93 -18.02 15.53
N SER A 262 -5.50 -18.59 16.60
CA SER A 262 -6.43 -19.73 16.52
C SER A 262 -7.91 -19.35 16.45
N ASN A 263 -8.25 -18.11 16.80
CA ASN A 263 -9.63 -17.60 16.80
C ASN A 263 -9.66 -16.08 16.53
N THR A 264 -10.86 -15.57 16.22
CA THR A 264 -11.13 -14.21 15.73
C THR A 264 -10.58 -13.11 16.64
N LEU A 265 -10.04 -12.07 15.99
CA LEU A 265 -9.65 -10.79 16.57
C LEU A 265 -10.79 -9.79 16.41
N PHE A 266 -11.26 -9.21 17.51
CA PHE A 266 -12.39 -8.28 17.52
C PHE A 266 -11.89 -6.84 17.46
N ILE A 267 -12.17 -6.16 16.35
CA ILE A 267 -11.90 -4.73 16.19
C ILE A 267 -13.03 -3.92 16.83
N HIS A 268 -12.71 -2.72 17.31
CA HIS A 268 -13.65 -1.82 17.96
C HIS A 268 -13.68 -0.44 17.30
N SER A 269 -14.70 0.37 17.59
CA SER A 269 -14.81 1.71 17.03
C SER A 269 -13.65 2.61 17.47
N GLY A 270 -13.18 3.49 16.58
CA GLY A 270 -12.05 4.39 16.82
C GLY A 270 -10.68 3.71 16.86
N THR A 271 -10.58 2.39 16.66
CA THR A 271 -9.29 1.68 16.68
C THR A 271 -8.42 2.10 15.48
N THR A 272 -7.17 2.49 15.77
CA THR A 272 -6.10 2.61 14.78
C THR A 272 -5.15 1.42 14.96
N LEU A 273 -5.26 0.41 14.11
CA LEU A 273 -4.41 -0.79 14.15
C LEU A 273 -3.30 -0.67 13.10
N TYR A 274 -2.04 -0.85 13.48
CA TYR A 274 -0.94 -0.81 12.52
C TYR A 274 0.24 -1.72 12.87
N GLY A 275 1.15 -1.91 11.91
CA GLY A 275 2.41 -2.64 12.10
C GLY A 275 3.53 -2.19 11.16
N ASP A 276 4.50 -3.08 10.96
CA ASP A 276 5.75 -2.88 10.23
C ASP A 276 5.68 -3.52 8.81
N GLY A 277 4.55 -3.31 8.12
CA GLY A 277 4.32 -3.70 6.73
C GLY A 277 4.23 -5.22 6.54
N GLU A 278 4.94 -5.73 5.52
CA GLU A 278 5.02 -7.18 5.22
C GLU A 278 5.53 -8.01 6.41
N SER A 279 6.30 -7.40 7.32
CA SER A 279 6.96 -8.11 8.42
C SER A 279 6.05 -8.35 9.64
N SER A 280 4.94 -7.63 9.77
CA SER A 280 3.92 -7.83 10.81
C SER A 280 2.83 -8.78 10.30
N VAL A 281 3.11 -10.08 10.39
CA VAL A 281 2.26 -11.14 9.82
C VAL A 281 1.28 -11.69 10.84
N ILE A 282 -0.02 -11.48 10.63
CA ILE A 282 -1.08 -12.24 11.30
C ILE A 282 -1.36 -13.50 10.47
N ILE A 283 -1.18 -14.69 11.06
CA ILE A 283 -1.36 -15.98 10.34
C ILE A 283 -2.38 -16.87 11.02
N ALA A 284 -3.35 -17.38 10.24
CA ALA A 284 -4.32 -18.35 10.72
C ALA A 284 -3.61 -19.65 11.18
N ALA A 285 -3.96 -20.15 12.36
CA ALA A 285 -3.45 -21.42 12.86
C ALA A 285 -3.85 -22.61 11.93
N PRO A 286 -3.09 -23.71 11.93
CA PRO A 286 -3.51 -24.96 11.30
C PRO A 286 -4.82 -25.46 11.90
N GLY A 287 -5.85 -25.64 11.07
CA GLY A 287 -7.19 -26.05 11.53
C GLY A 287 -8.07 -24.89 12.01
N TYR A 288 -7.76 -23.65 11.62
CA TYR A 288 -8.62 -22.47 11.88
C TYR A 288 -10.07 -22.73 11.43
N ALA A 289 -11.06 -22.23 12.16
CA ALA A 289 -12.46 -22.57 11.89
C ALA A 289 -12.91 -22.19 10.45
N ILE A 290 -13.47 -23.17 9.75
CA ILE A 290 -14.07 -23.03 8.42
C ILE A 290 -15.27 -22.08 8.51
N GLY A 291 -15.30 -21.02 7.70
CA GLY A 291 -16.32 -19.98 7.75
C GLY A 291 -16.16 -18.95 8.87
N ASN A 292 -15.05 -18.92 9.60
CA ASN A 292 -14.73 -17.89 10.59
C ASN A 292 -13.78 -16.81 10.04
N ASP A 293 -13.76 -15.69 10.74
CA ASP A 293 -13.02 -14.47 10.38
C ASP A 293 -11.72 -14.38 11.19
N ILE A 294 -10.62 -13.89 10.60
CA ILE A 294 -9.42 -13.52 11.35
C ILE A 294 -9.66 -12.19 12.09
N PHE A 295 -10.21 -11.19 11.39
CA PHE A 295 -10.64 -9.91 11.97
C PHE A 295 -12.11 -9.64 11.70
N LEU A 296 -12.88 -9.39 12.76
CA LEU A 296 -14.30 -9.01 12.67
C LEU A 296 -14.49 -7.53 13.02
N LEU A 297 -15.13 -6.79 12.10
CA LEU A 297 -15.48 -5.37 12.22
C LEU A 297 -17.02 -5.23 12.21
N TRP A 298 -17.69 -5.60 13.31
CA TRP A 298 -19.16 -5.63 13.40
C TRP A 298 -19.74 -4.43 14.19
N HIS A 299 -20.57 -3.62 13.53
CA HIS A 299 -21.17 -2.39 14.07
C HIS A 299 -20.16 -1.36 14.61
N VAL A 300 -18.97 -1.31 14.01
CA VAL A 300 -17.90 -0.36 14.37
C VAL A 300 -17.88 0.86 13.46
N ASN A 301 -17.34 1.96 13.96
CA ASN A 301 -17.14 3.19 13.20
C ASN A 301 -15.72 3.73 13.39
N ASP A 302 -15.23 4.48 12.41
CA ASP A 302 -14.00 5.29 12.52
C ASP A 302 -12.74 4.43 12.79
N VAL A 303 -12.54 3.40 11.97
CA VAL A 303 -11.44 2.43 12.11
C VAL A 303 -10.39 2.65 11.03
N THR A 304 -9.11 2.70 11.42
CA THR A 304 -7.98 2.67 10.48
C THR A 304 -7.17 1.40 10.71
N ILE A 305 -6.84 0.69 9.63
CA ILE A 305 -5.93 -0.46 9.64
C ILE A 305 -4.84 -0.23 8.60
N SER A 306 -3.56 -0.33 8.97
CA SER A 306 -2.47 -0.13 8.01
C SER A 306 -1.25 -1.00 8.25
N ASN A 307 -0.42 -1.17 7.21
CA ASN A 307 0.92 -1.75 7.32
C ASN A 307 0.93 -3.14 8.01
N LEU A 308 0.05 -4.05 7.61
CA LEU A 308 -0.03 -5.43 8.12
C LEU A 308 0.00 -6.45 6.99
N SER A 309 0.57 -7.62 7.26
CA SER A 309 0.41 -8.82 6.45
C SER A 309 -0.60 -9.76 7.13
N ILE A 310 -1.55 -10.31 6.37
CA ILE A 310 -2.60 -11.20 6.88
C ILE A 310 -2.70 -12.44 5.98
N SER A 311 -2.48 -13.61 6.57
CA SER A 311 -2.39 -14.89 5.87
C SER A 311 -3.48 -15.89 6.29
N GLY A 312 -4.17 -16.45 5.30
CA GLY A 312 -5.09 -17.59 5.50
C GLY A 312 -4.38 -18.92 5.76
N ASN A 313 -3.04 -18.96 5.63
CA ASN A 313 -2.20 -20.14 5.80
C ASN A 313 -2.65 -21.33 4.94
N ILE A 314 -2.84 -21.12 3.62
CA ILE A 314 -3.36 -22.11 2.67
C ILE A 314 -2.60 -23.46 2.65
N THR A 315 -1.33 -23.46 3.08
CA THR A 315 -0.48 -24.67 3.18
C THR A 315 -0.85 -25.54 4.38
N ALA A 316 -1.37 -24.96 5.46
CA ALA A 316 -1.97 -25.69 6.57
C ALA A 316 -3.49 -25.90 6.37
N ASN A 317 -4.20 -24.85 5.99
CA ASN A 317 -5.65 -24.80 5.84
C ASN A 317 -6.07 -25.19 4.41
N THR A 318 -5.66 -26.39 4.00
CA THR A 318 -5.73 -26.88 2.61
C THR A 318 -7.14 -27.28 2.16
N LYS A 319 -7.42 -27.21 0.85
CA LYS A 319 -8.71 -27.68 0.27
C LYS A 319 -9.05 -29.15 0.60
N SER A 320 -8.04 -29.99 0.83
CA SER A 320 -8.19 -31.39 1.29
C SER A 320 -8.71 -31.54 2.73
N LEU A 321 -8.71 -30.47 3.54
CA LEU A 321 -9.28 -30.44 4.89
C LEU A 321 -10.69 -29.80 4.93
N GLY A 322 -11.26 -29.44 3.78
CA GLY A 322 -12.64 -28.95 3.66
C GLY A 322 -12.76 -27.44 3.36
N TYR A 323 -11.68 -26.66 3.49
CA TYR A 323 -11.68 -25.24 3.13
C TYR A 323 -12.03 -25.05 1.65
N SER A 324 -12.95 -24.15 1.33
CA SER A 324 -13.51 -23.97 -0.02
C SER A 324 -13.54 -22.49 -0.43
N PRO A 325 -13.61 -22.18 -1.75
CA PRO A 325 -13.95 -20.84 -2.25
C PRO A 325 -15.35 -20.31 -1.88
N LEU A 326 -16.10 -20.99 -1.01
CA LEU A 326 -17.45 -20.60 -0.54
C LEU A 326 -17.50 -20.42 0.98
N ASP A 327 -16.72 -21.22 1.71
CA ASP A 327 -16.78 -21.39 3.18
C ASP A 327 -15.37 -21.39 3.82
N GLY A 328 -14.35 -20.85 3.14
CA GLY A 328 -13.00 -20.76 3.67
C GLY A 328 -12.86 -19.76 4.83
N ILE A 329 -11.63 -19.34 5.10
CA ILE A 329 -11.35 -18.31 6.11
C ILE A 329 -11.63 -16.93 5.49
N HIS A 330 -12.20 -16.01 6.28
CA HIS A 330 -12.31 -14.60 5.90
C HIS A 330 -11.19 -13.83 6.61
N LEU A 331 -10.36 -13.05 5.89
CA LEU A 331 -9.26 -12.35 6.56
C LEU A 331 -9.83 -11.15 7.34
N PHE A 332 -10.51 -10.22 6.67
CA PHE A 332 -11.31 -9.16 7.28
C PHE A 332 -12.79 -9.34 6.91
N ASP A 333 -13.68 -9.23 7.91
CA ASP A 333 -15.12 -9.32 7.73
C ASP A 333 -15.83 -8.09 8.34
N ILE A 334 -16.37 -7.22 7.48
CA ILE A 334 -16.89 -5.89 7.84
C ILE A 334 -18.42 -5.91 7.79
N TRP A 335 -19.08 -5.86 8.95
CA TRP A 335 -20.53 -5.98 9.08
C TRP A 335 -21.20 -4.71 9.59
N ALA A 336 -22.02 -4.07 8.76
CA ALA A 336 -22.84 -2.91 9.12
C ALA A 336 -22.05 -1.80 9.87
N SER A 337 -20.89 -1.46 9.31
CA SER A 337 -19.83 -0.61 9.90
C SER A 337 -19.46 0.56 8.97
N LYS A 338 -18.85 1.62 9.52
CA LYS A 338 -18.65 2.89 8.77
C LYS A 338 -17.28 3.53 8.97
N ASN A 339 -16.88 4.40 8.04
CA ASN A 339 -15.62 5.14 8.12
C ASN A 339 -14.43 4.20 8.38
N ILE A 340 -14.28 3.19 7.51
CA ILE A 340 -13.24 2.17 7.63
C ILE A 340 -12.17 2.44 6.57
N SER A 341 -10.91 2.52 6.97
CA SER A 341 -9.78 2.67 6.06
C SER A 341 -8.77 1.55 6.24
N ILE A 342 -8.35 0.96 5.12
CA ILE A 342 -7.41 -0.16 5.04
C ILE A 342 -6.33 0.25 4.04
N THR A 343 -5.10 0.45 4.50
CA THR A 343 -4.02 1.06 3.70
C THR A 343 -2.69 0.32 3.80
N SER A 344 -2.01 0.07 2.68
CA SER A 344 -0.70 -0.60 2.68
C SER A 344 -0.68 -1.97 3.37
N CYS A 345 -1.78 -2.74 3.24
CA CYS A 345 -1.92 -4.08 3.80
C CYS A 345 -1.73 -5.17 2.74
N TYR A 346 -1.22 -6.31 3.18
CA TYR A 346 -0.86 -7.46 2.34
C TYR A 346 -1.75 -8.65 2.70
N PHE A 347 -2.65 -9.02 1.81
CA PHE A 347 -3.57 -10.13 1.99
C PHE A 347 -3.05 -11.32 1.18
N ILE A 348 -2.58 -12.36 1.86
CA ILE A 348 -1.85 -13.48 1.23
C ILE A 348 -2.47 -14.85 1.52
N ASP A 349 -2.28 -15.79 0.59
CA ASP A 349 -2.37 -17.24 0.81
C ASP A 349 -3.66 -17.70 1.53
N ASN A 350 -4.83 -17.38 0.94
CA ASN A 350 -6.14 -17.72 1.48
C ASN A 350 -7.03 -18.46 0.45
N VAL A 351 -7.74 -19.48 0.93
CA VAL A 351 -8.66 -20.30 0.12
C VAL A 351 -9.95 -19.56 -0.30
N TYR A 352 -10.31 -18.49 0.43
CA TYR A 352 -11.55 -17.72 0.20
C TYR A 352 -11.29 -16.21 0.16
N ALA A 353 -11.79 -15.42 1.12
CA ALA A 353 -11.92 -13.97 0.97
C ALA A 353 -10.94 -13.15 1.80
N ALA A 354 -10.35 -12.11 1.20
CA ALA A 354 -9.54 -11.12 1.89
C ALA A 354 -10.40 -10.11 2.66
N ILE A 355 -11.19 -9.29 1.96
CA ILE A 355 -12.04 -8.28 2.59
C ILE A 355 -13.49 -8.52 2.16
N ARG A 356 -14.36 -8.83 3.12
CA ARG A 356 -15.81 -8.89 2.93
C ARG A 356 -16.47 -7.66 3.52
N ILE A 357 -17.48 -7.12 2.85
CA ILE A 357 -18.30 -5.98 3.28
C ILE A 357 -19.77 -6.42 3.23
N ILE A 358 -20.43 -6.49 4.38
CA ILE A 358 -21.71 -7.18 4.56
C ILE A 358 -22.69 -6.28 5.31
N LEU A 359 -23.96 -6.33 4.91
CA LEU A 359 -25.04 -5.46 5.41
C LEU A 359 -24.76 -3.95 5.16
N ASP A 360 -25.37 -3.07 5.95
CA ASP A 360 -25.39 -1.62 5.72
C ASP A 360 -24.07 -0.93 6.11
N CYS A 361 -23.10 -0.93 5.20
CA CYS A 361 -21.79 -0.29 5.39
C CYS A 361 -21.70 1.06 4.66
N SER A 362 -20.86 2.00 5.13
CA SER A 362 -20.64 3.26 4.40
C SER A 362 -19.29 3.92 4.65
N ASN A 363 -18.74 4.58 3.62
CA ASN A 363 -17.41 5.19 3.63
C ASN A 363 -16.32 4.16 3.99
N ILE A 364 -16.13 3.19 3.08
CA ILE A 364 -15.12 2.14 3.17
C ILE A 364 -14.03 2.42 2.13
N SER A 365 -12.76 2.38 2.54
CA SER A 365 -11.61 2.61 1.67
C SER A 365 -10.57 1.50 1.78
N VAL A 366 -10.10 1.04 0.63
CA VAL A 366 -8.98 0.09 0.46
C VAL A 366 -7.99 0.73 -0.50
N ASP A 367 -6.78 1.02 0.00
CA ASP A 367 -5.75 1.77 -0.73
C ASP A 367 -4.38 1.08 -0.63
N ASN A 368 -3.61 1.09 -1.72
CA ASN A 368 -2.21 0.63 -1.76
C ASN A 368 -2.00 -0.80 -1.21
N CYS A 369 -3.00 -1.69 -1.33
CA CYS A 369 -2.94 -3.05 -0.78
C CYS A 369 -2.46 -4.07 -1.83
N GLU A 370 -1.82 -5.15 -1.41
CA GLU A 370 -1.54 -6.32 -2.27
C GLU A 370 -2.44 -7.50 -1.87
N PHE A 371 -3.00 -8.18 -2.87
CA PHE A 371 -3.81 -9.39 -2.74
C PHE A 371 -3.15 -10.49 -3.57
N LYS A 372 -2.71 -11.58 -2.94
CA LYS A 372 -1.81 -12.58 -3.55
C LYS A 372 -2.20 -14.01 -3.18
N ASN A 373 -2.40 -14.88 -4.18
CA ASN A 373 -2.86 -16.27 -3.96
C ASN A 373 -4.18 -16.36 -3.16
N ILE A 374 -5.08 -15.40 -3.36
CA ILE A 374 -6.40 -15.34 -2.70
C ILE A 374 -7.51 -15.64 -3.73
N ASP A 375 -8.63 -16.20 -3.29
CA ASP A 375 -9.77 -16.44 -4.18
C ASP A 375 -10.57 -15.14 -4.42
N CYS A 376 -11.21 -14.60 -3.37
CA CYS A 376 -11.96 -13.34 -3.40
C CYS A 376 -11.12 -12.18 -2.82
N GLY A 377 -10.96 -11.08 -3.54
CA GLY A 377 -10.26 -9.89 -3.03
C GLY A 377 -11.17 -9.03 -2.13
N VAL A 378 -11.64 -7.90 -2.66
CA VAL A 378 -12.61 -7.01 -2.00
C VAL A 378 -14.02 -7.34 -2.52
N ILE A 379 -14.87 -7.92 -1.66
CA ILE A 379 -16.21 -8.37 -2.05
C ILE A 379 -17.29 -7.77 -1.15
N THR A 380 -18.42 -7.37 -1.73
CA THR A 380 -19.62 -7.00 -0.96
C THR A 380 -20.67 -8.11 -1.04
N LEU A 381 -21.35 -8.40 0.08
CA LEU A 381 -22.27 -9.53 0.22
C LEU A 381 -23.56 -9.16 0.99
N GLY A 382 -24.54 -10.07 0.96
CA GLY A 382 -25.81 -9.91 1.67
C GLY A 382 -26.83 -9.02 0.95
N GLN A 383 -27.73 -8.40 1.72
CA GLN A 383 -28.86 -7.59 1.21
C GLN A 383 -28.84 -6.13 1.66
N GLY A 384 -27.92 -5.74 2.56
CA GLY A 384 -27.76 -4.35 2.99
C GLY A 384 -27.05 -3.50 1.96
N ASN A 385 -26.99 -2.20 2.22
CA ASN A 385 -26.54 -1.19 1.27
C ASN A 385 -25.07 -0.82 1.52
N VAL A 386 -24.31 -0.55 0.46
CA VAL A 386 -22.95 -0.01 0.59
C VAL A 386 -22.88 1.35 -0.08
N ASP A 387 -22.73 2.41 0.72
CA ASP A 387 -22.64 3.79 0.26
C ASP A 387 -21.23 4.35 0.45
N THR A 388 -20.57 4.75 -0.63
CA THR A 388 -19.14 5.09 -0.69
C THR A 388 -18.25 3.88 -0.37
N LEU A 389 -17.81 3.19 -1.43
CA LEU A 389 -16.73 2.21 -1.40
C LEU A 389 -15.66 2.63 -2.41
N ILE A 390 -14.42 2.76 -1.94
CA ILE A 390 -13.27 3.12 -2.75
C ILE A 390 -12.24 1.99 -2.70
N VAL A 391 -11.90 1.41 -3.85
CA VAL A 391 -10.82 0.43 -4.00
C VAL A 391 -9.80 0.97 -4.99
N GLN A 392 -8.61 1.31 -4.51
CA GLN A 392 -7.65 2.08 -5.30
C GLN A 392 -6.18 1.68 -5.12
N ASN A 393 -5.37 1.99 -6.14
CA ASN A 393 -3.91 1.84 -6.16
C ASN A 393 -3.39 0.43 -5.81
N SER A 394 -4.26 -0.59 -5.80
CA SER A 394 -3.98 -1.91 -5.22
C SER A 394 -3.60 -2.94 -6.29
N LEU A 395 -2.81 -3.94 -5.90
CA LEU A 395 -2.37 -5.05 -6.74
C LEU A 395 -3.15 -6.32 -6.40
N PHE A 396 -3.69 -6.99 -7.41
CA PHE A 396 -4.40 -8.26 -7.30
C PHE A 396 -3.71 -9.29 -8.20
N ASP A 397 -3.05 -10.30 -7.64
CA ASP A 397 -2.17 -11.25 -8.35
C ASP A 397 -2.53 -12.72 -8.04
N GLY A 398 -2.79 -13.50 -9.09
CA GLY A 398 -2.95 -14.96 -8.98
C GLY A 398 -4.31 -15.40 -8.42
N HIS A 399 -5.37 -14.62 -8.63
CA HIS A 399 -6.70 -14.95 -8.15
C HIS A 399 -7.25 -16.24 -8.80
N LEU A 400 -7.58 -17.23 -7.97
CA LEU A 400 -7.87 -18.58 -8.45
C LEU A 400 -9.24 -18.69 -9.13
N ASN A 401 -10.34 -18.58 -8.38
CA ASN A 401 -11.69 -18.80 -8.92
C ASN A 401 -12.51 -17.50 -8.96
N SER A 402 -12.70 -16.83 -7.83
CA SER A 402 -13.67 -15.74 -7.64
C SER A 402 -13.08 -14.33 -7.80
N GLU A 403 -13.95 -13.34 -7.86
CA GLU A 403 -13.65 -11.95 -8.24
C GLU A 403 -12.65 -11.24 -7.29
N PRO A 404 -11.59 -10.59 -7.83
CA PRO A 404 -10.70 -9.68 -7.09
C PRO A 404 -11.44 -8.47 -6.54
N ILE A 405 -12.40 -7.91 -7.29
CA ILE A 405 -13.27 -6.82 -6.83
C ILE A 405 -14.71 -7.13 -7.23
N SER A 406 -15.65 -7.21 -6.28
CA SER A 406 -17.06 -7.45 -6.61
C SER A 406 -18.15 -6.76 -5.77
N LEU A 407 -19.21 -6.34 -6.47
CA LEU A 407 -20.52 -5.99 -5.92
C LEU A 407 -21.47 -7.19 -6.13
N TYR A 408 -21.40 -8.16 -5.20
CA TYR A 408 -22.01 -9.49 -5.35
C TYR A 408 -23.23 -9.73 -4.44
N GLY A 409 -23.45 -8.88 -3.43
CA GLY A 409 -24.71 -8.79 -2.70
C GLY A 409 -25.86 -8.30 -3.57
N SER A 410 -27.09 -8.42 -3.07
CA SER A 410 -28.32 -8.00 -3.76
C SER A 410 -28.93 -6.70 -3.21
N GLY A 411 -28.17 -5.94 -2.43
CA GLY A 411 -28.57 -4.65 -1.87
C GLY A 411 -28.48 -3.49 -2.86
N ALA A 412 -28.42 -2.25 -2.34
CA ALA A 412 -28.09 -1.08 -3.14
C ALA A 412 -26.64 -0.65 -2.95
N TYR A 413 -26.06 -0.10 -4.01
CA TYR A 413 -24.68 0.38 -4.06
C TYR A 413 -24.67 1.83 -4.55
N SER A 414 -24.00 2.72 -3.81
CA SER A 414 -23.85 4.13 -4.20
C SER A 414 -22.43 4.63 -4.02
N ASN A 415 -22.02 5.60 -4.85
CA ASN A 415 -20.72 6.27 -4.78
C ASN A 415 -19.51 5.32 -4.82
N ILE A 416 -19.56 4.33 -5.72
CA ILE A 416 -18.53 3.28 -5.83
C ILE A 416 -17.41 3.74 -6.77
N THR A 417 -16.16 3.70 -6.31
CA THR A 417 -14.98 4.05 -7.11
C THR A 417 -13.95 2.92 -7.11
N ILE A 418 -13.59 2.44 -8.30
CA ILE A 418 -12.54 1.43 -8.50
C ILE A 418 -11.48 2.05 -9.42
N ARG A 419 -10.30 2.39 -8.90
CA ARG A 419 -9.32 3.21 -9.66
C ARG A 419 -7.85 2.85 -9.53
N ASN A 420 -7.12 2.93 -10.63
CA ASN A 420 -5.66 2.74 -10.67
C ASN A 420 -5.18 1.40 -10.07
N ASN A 421 -6.04 0.38 -10.04
CA ASN A 421 -5.66 -0.96 -9.59
C ASN A 421 -4.99 -1.74 -10.72
N THR A 422 -4.10 -2.67 -10.37
CA THR A 422 -3.56 -3.66 -11.31
C THR A 422 -4.11 -5.03 -10.93
N ILE A 423 -4.81 -5.68 -11.84
CA ILE A 423 -5.43 -7.00 -11.68
C ILE A 423 -4.83 -7.93 -12.74
N LYS A 424 -4.36 -9.11 -12.34
CA LYS A 424 -3.68 -10.03 -13.26
C LYS A 424 -3.68 -11.50 -12.83
N ASN A 425 -3.37 -12.38 -13.80
CA ASN A 425 -3.12 -13.82 -13.63
C ASN A 425 -4.34 -14.63 -13.14
N LYS A 426 -5.57 -14.14 -13.35
CA LYS A 426 -6.81 -14.74 -12.84
C LYS A 426 -7.34 -15.89 -13.71
N THR A 427 -7.60 -17.06 -13.11
CA THR A 427 -7.87 -18.30 -13.88
C THR A 427 -9.34 -18.53 -14.26
N TYR A 428 -10.31 -18.10 -13.45
CA TYR A 428 -11.76 -18.11 -13.74
C TYR A 428 -12.42 -16.79 -13.30
N GLY A 429 -13.73 -16.60 -13.47
CA GLY A 429 -14.46 -15.41 -12.97
C GLY A 429 -14.07 -14.07 -13.61
N SER A 430 -14.54 -12.95 -13.04
CA SER A 430 -14.31 -11.59 -13.55
C SER A 430 -13.29 -10.81 -12.73
N ALA A 431 -12.45 -10.00 -13.36
CA ALA A 431 -11.52 -9.09 -12.70
C ALA A 431 -12.27 -8.03 -11.87
N ILE A 432 -13.32 -7.44 -12.45
CA ILE A 432 -14.26 -6.55 -11.76
C ILE A 432 -15.70 -6.98 -12.08
N PHE A 433 -16.49 -7.27 -11.06
CA PHE A 433 -17.92 -7.61 -11.20
C PHE A 433 -18.82 -6.63 -10.43
N CYS A 434 -19.73 -5.95 -11.10
CA CYS A 434 -20.65 -5.00 -10.49
C CYS A 434 -22.08 -5.26 -10.98
N GLY A 435 -22.75 -6.31 -10.49
CA GLY A 435 -23.96 -6.81 -11.16
C GLY A 435 -25.16 -7.32 -10.36
N ARG A 436 -25.01 -7.75 -9.10
CA ARG A 436 -26.11 -8.46 -8.39
C ARG A 436 -27.12 -7.58 -7.65
N GLY A 437 -26.70 -6.41 -7.18
CA GLY A 437 -27.58 -5.42 -6.56
C GLY A 437 -28.08 -4.36 -7.54
N LYS A 438 -28.61 -3.26 -7.02
CA LYS A 438 -28.87 -2.02 -7.76
C LYS A 438 -27.70 -1.07 -7.55
N ILE A 439 -27.17 -0.47 -8.61
CA ILE A 439 -25.99 0.39 -8.50
C ILE A 439 -26.31 1.80 -9.00
N ASN A 440 -25.85 2.82 -8.28
CA ASN A 440 -25.92 4.24 -8.67
C ASN A 440 -24.54 4.88 -8.48
N GLN A 441 -24.07 5.73 -9.39
CA GLN A 441 -22.76 6.41 -9.29
C GLN A 441 -21.61 5.39 -9.13
N LEU A 442 -21.33 4.68 -10.22
CA LEU A 442 -20.23 3.72 -10.35
C LEU A 442 -19.14 4.29 -11.26
N THR A 443 -17.93 4.46 -10.72
CA THR A 443 -16.77 4.99 -11.45
C THR A 443 -15.66 3.94 -11.50
N ILE A 444 -15.25 3.54 -12.70
CA ILE A 444 -14.16 2.56 -12.92
C ILE A 444 -13.13 3.21 -13.85
N LEU A 445 -11.96 3.58 -13.32
CA LEU A 445 -10.98 4.40 -14.05
C LEU A 445 -9.51 3.98 -13.90
N ASP A 446 -8.74 4.14 -14.96
CA ASP A 446 -7.27 3.94 -14.98
C ASP A 446 -6.78 2.55 -14.49
N ASN A 447 -7.68 1.56 -14.36
CA ASN A 447 -7.31 0.21 -13.95
C ASN A 447 -6.63 -0.55 -15.09
N LYS A 448 -5.73 -1.47 -14.74
CA LYS A 448 -4.99 -2.32 -15.68
C LYS A 448 -5.33 -3.78 -15.39
N ILE A 449 -5.86 -4.48 -16.39
CA ILE A 449 -6.41 -5.83 -16.26
C ILE A 449 -5.69 -6.72 -17.29
N TYR A 450 -4.91 -7.69 -16.82
CA TYR A 450 -3.98 -8.47 -17.65
C TYR A 450 -4.17 -9.99 -17.50
N ASP A 451 -4.29 -10.70 -18.61
CA ASP A 451 -4.27 -12.17 -18.65
C ASP A 451 -5.34 -12.87 -17.79
N ASP A 452 -6.44 -12.17 -17.51
CA ASP A 452 -7.55 -12.63 -16.67
C ASP A 452 -8.64 -13.36 -17.48
N ALA A 453 -9.43 -14.20 -16.81
CA ALA A 453 -10.51 -14.94 -17.47
C ALA A 453 -11.66 -14.05 -18.01
N VAL A 454 -12.14 -13.05 -17.28
CA VAL A 454 -13.15 -12.09 -17.76
C VAL A 454 -12.78 -10.71 -17.22
N GLY A 455 -12.96 -9.65 -18.01
CA GLY A 455 -12.54 -8.30 -17.60
C GLY A 455 -13.53 -7.63 -16.64
N ILE A 456 -14.25 -6.64 -17.15
CA ILE A 456 -15.21 -5.83 -16.40
C ILE A 456 -16.63 -6.26 -16.78
N VAL A 457 -17.43 -6.66 -15.79
CA VAL A 457 -18.83 -7.09 -15.97
C VAL A 457 -19.75 -6.25 -15.09
N ILE A 458 -20.69 -5.52 -15.70
CA ILE A 458 -21.60 -4.59 -15.02
C ILE A 458 -23.06 -4.92 -15.37
N SER A 459 -23.95 -4.91 -14.38
CA SER A 459 -25.39 -4.96 -14.64
C SER A 459 -26.24 -4.20 -13.62
N ASN A 460 -27.38 -3.69 -14.07
CA ASN A 460 -28.39 -3.01 -13.23
C ASN A 460 -27.87 -1.71 -12.57
N ALA A 461 -27.06 -0.94 -13.31
CA ALA A 461 -26.38 0.25 -12.84
C ALA A 461 -26.94 1.55 -13.47
N THR A 462 -26.86 2.67 -12.76
CA THR A 462 -27.20 4.01 -13.25
C THR A 462 -26.11 5.01 -12.88
N ASP A 463 -25.85 6.00 -13.73
CA ASP A 463 -24.79 7.00 -13.52
C ASP A 463 -23.42 6.28 -13.46
N VAL A 464 -22.94 5.83 -14.62
CA VAL A 464 -21.80 4.90 -14.75
C VAL A 464 -20.71 5.49 -15.63
N GLU A 465 -19.51 5.68 -15.06
CA GLU A 465 -18.34 6.26 -15.72
C GLU A 465 -17.22 5.20 -15.81
N ILE A 466 -16.86 4.78 -17.02
CA ILE A 466 -15.85 3.74 -17.28
C ILE A 466 -14.82 4.32 -18.24
N HIS A 467 -13.65 4.73 -17.74
CA HIS A 467 -12.70 5.46 -18.59
C HIS A 467 -11.21 5.23 -18.34
N ARG A 468 -10.44 5.20 -19.44
CA ARG A 468 -8.97 5.00 -19.45
C ARG A 468 -8.48 3.65 -18.86
N ASN A 469 -9.37 2.67 -18.70
CA ASN A 469 -8.96 1.32 -18.29
C ASN A 469 -8.24 0.60 -19.44
N ILE A 470 -7.29 -0.26 -19.11
CA ILE A 470 -6.59 -1.16 -20.03
C ILE A 470 -7.04 -2.59 -19.71
N ILE A 471 -7.53 -3.33 -20.71
CA ILE A 471 -7.88 -4.74 -20.61
C ILE A 471 -7.14 -5.47 -21.73
N ASP A 472 -6.17 -6.32 -21.41
CA ASP A 472 -5.33 -7.02 -22.40
C ASP A 472 -5.11 -8.48 -22.01
N PHE A 473 -5.62 -9.40 -22.83
CA PHE A 473 -5.48 -10.85 -22.63
C PHE A 473 -4.46 -11.47 -23.61
N SER A 474 -3.34 -10.78 -23.83
CA SER A 474 -2.23 -11.21 -24.69
C SER A 474 -1.69 -12.62 -24.38
N ASN A 475 -1.71 -13.06 -23.12
CA ASN A 475 -1.10 -14.32 -22.70
C ASN A 475 -2.03 -15.52 -22.95
N THR A 476 -1.77 -16.23 -24.04
CA THR A 476 -2.51 -17.43 -24.47
C THR A 476 -2.31 -18.66 -23.58
N LYS A 477 -1.91 -18.51 -22.31
CA LYS A 477 -1.82 -19.57 -21.30
C LYS A 477 -3.15 -19.77 -20.55
N TYR A 478 -3.94 -18.69 -20.37
CA TYR A 478 -5.17 -18.68 -19.57
C TYR A 478 -6.42 -18.85 -20.46
N LEU A 479 -6.48 -19.96 -21.19
CA LEU A 479 -7.34 -20.16 -22.38
C LEU A 479 -8.86 -20.28 -22.16
N ALA A 480 -9.39 -19.88 -21.00
CA ALA A 480 -10.83 -19.92 -20.68
C ALA A 480 -11.54 -18.55 -20.80
N THR A 481 -10.94 -17.59 -21.52
CA THR A 481 -11.39 -16.19 -21.50
C THR A 481 -12.83 -15.97 -21.99
N GLY A 482 -13.61 -15.23 -21.20
CA GLY A 482 -14.87 -14.57 -21.57
C GLY A 482 -14.66 -13.23 -22.29
N GLY A 483 -15.63 -12.33 -22.15
CA GLY A 483 -15.58 -10.98 -22.74
C GLY A 483 -14.77 -9.95 -21.94
N GLY A 484 -14.39 -8.87 -22.61
CA GLY A 484 -13.53 -7.81 -22.08
C GLY A 484 -14.29 -6.83 -21.19
N LEU A 485 -15.04 -5.90 -21.79
CA LEU A 485 -15.96 -4.99 -21.10
C LEU A 485 -17.40 -5.37 -21.45
N GLN A 486 -18.22 -5.70 -20.45
CA GLN A 486 -19.60 -6.11 -20.63
C GLN A 486 -20.50 -5.28 -19.71
N ILE A 487 -21.46 -4.54 -20.28
CA ILE A 487 -22.46 -3.79 -19.51
C ILE A 487 -23.88 -4.17 -19.95
N SER A 488 -24.79 -4.31 -18.97
CA SER A 488 -26.19 -4.61 -19.25
C SER A 488 -27.21 -3.95 -18.33
N ASN A 489 -28.44 -3.77 -18.82
CA ASN A 489 -29.58 -3.22 -18.07
C ASN A 489 -29.26 -1.90 -17.34
N SER A 490 -28.52 -0.99 -17.98
CA SER A 490 -27.92 0.19 -17.34
C SER A 490 -28.24 1.50 -18.05
N ASN A 491 -28.30 2.61 -17.33
CA ASN A 491 -28.78 3.91 -17.84
C ASN A 491 -27.88 5.08 -17.40
N LYS A 492 -27.69 6.09 -18.26
CA LYS A 492 -26.65 7.13 -18.07
C LYS A 492 -25.27 6.50 -17.92
N VAL A 493 -24.69 6.11 -19.04
CA VAL A 493 -23.41 5.39 -19.09
C VAL A 493 -22.45 6.17 -19.98
N ASN A 494 -21.20 6.32 -19.54
CA ASN A 494 -20.10 6.87 -20.33
C ASN A 494 -18.94 5.87 -20.35
N ILE A 495 -18.62 5.33 -21.52
CA ILE A 495 -17.49 4.43 -21.73
C ILE A 495 -16.49 5.17 -22.63
N SER A 496 -15.39 5.68 -22.08
CA SER A 496 -14.48 6.52 -22.88
C SER A 496 -12.98 6.29 -22.71
N ASN A 497 -12.23 6.38 -23.81
CA ASN A 497 -10.77 6.28 -23.85
C ASN A 497 -10.20 4.96 -23.26
N ASN A 498 -11.02 3.90 -23.13
CA ASN A 498 -10.54 2.59 -22.68
C ASN A 498 -9.81 1.88 -23.83
N SER A 499 -8.85 1.03 -23.49
CA SER A 499 -8.08 0.22 -24.45
C SER A 499 -8.31 -1.27 -24.17
N ILE A 500 -8.89 -1.98 -25.13
CA ILE A 500 -9.34 -3.37 -24.99
C ILE A 500 -8.67 -4.21 -26.08
N PHE A 501 -7.88 -5.20 -25.68
CA PHE A 501 -6.95 -5.93 -26.54
C PHE A 501 -7.10 -7.46 -26.40
N ASN A 502 -6.97 -8.16 -27.53
CA ASN A 502 -6.73 -9.61 -27.59
C ASN A 502 -7.80 -10.49 -26.93
N ILE A 503 -9.01 -9.95 -26.73
CA ILE A 503 -10.11 -10.67 -26.09
C ILE A 503 -10.66 -11.73 -27.03
N ARG A 504 -10.65 -13.01 -26.63
CA ARG A 504 -11.12 -14.10 -27.52
C ARG A 504 -12.63 -14.03 -27.80
N GLN A 505 -13.44 -13.64 -26.81
CA GLN A 505 -14.88 -13.38 -26.98
C GLN A 505 -15.14 -11.89 -27.25
N GLN A 506 -16.34 -11.37 -26.95
CA GLN A 506 -16.68 -9.95 -27.16
C GLN A 506 -15.70 -9.01 -26.45
N GLY A 507 -15.10 -8.09 -27.20
CA GLY A 507 -14.28 -7.01 -26.63
C GLY A 507 -15.13 -6.04 -25.83
N LEU A 508 -16.23 -5.57 -26.42
CA LEU A 508 -17.25 -4.74 -25.80
C LEU A 508 -18.67 -5.33 -26.03
N THR A 509 -19.42 -5.56 -24.98
CA THR A 509 -20.86 -5.92 -25.04
C THR A 509 -21.70 -4.85 -24.36
N VAL A 510 -22.70 -4.32 -25.08
CA VAL A 510 -23.67 -3.34 -24.56
C VAL A 510 -25.08 -3.89 -24.76
N LYS A 511 -25.81 -4.15 -23.67
CA LYS A 511 -27.10 -4.83 -23.72
C LYS A 511 -28.19 -4.15 -22.87
N ASN A 512 -29.34 -3.82 -23.45
CA ASN A 512 -30.42 -3.14 -22.70
C ASN A 512 -29.92 -1.86 -22.00
N CYS A 513 -29.12 -1.05 -22.69
CA CYS A 513 -28.53 0.17 -22.15
C CYS A 513 -29.15 1.41 -22.77
N THR A 514 -29.37 2.46 -21.99
CA THR A 514 -30.02 3.70 -22.44
C THR A 514 -29.26 4.95 -22.02
N ASN A 515 -29.39 6.02 -22.81
CA ASN A 515 -28.68 7.30 -22.59
C ASN A 515 -27.17 7.05 -22.37
N THR A 516 -26.53 6.39 -23.33
CA THR A 516 -25.19 5.80 -23.19
C THR A 516 -24.24 6.37 -24.24
N ASP A 517 -23.16 7.02 -23.80
CA ASP A 517 -22.07 7.50 -24.64
C ASP A 517 -20.90 6.52 -24.62
N ILE A 518 -20.36 6.17 -25.80
CA ILE A 518 -19.22 5.27 -25.97
C ILE A 518 -18.24 5.94 -26.93
N LYS A 519 -17.18 6.54 -26.37
CA LYS A 519 -16.37 7.56 -27.07
C LYS A 519 -14.87 7.28 -27.02
N LYS A 520 -14.19 7.31 -28.18
CA LYS A 520 -12.71 7.26 -28.28
C LYS A 520 -12.05 6.01 -27.68
N ASN A 521 -12.76 4.90 -27.58
CA ASN A 521 -12.18 3.64 -27.11
C ASN A 521 -11.38 2.98 -28.26
N LEU A 522 -10.32 2.25 -27.89
CA LEU A 522 -9.54 1.42 -28.79
C LEU A 522 -9.89 -0.05 -28.51
N ILE A 523 -10.38 -0.77 -29.52
CA ILE A 523 -10.81 -2.17 -29.41
C ILE A 523 -10.12 -2.97 -30.51
N GLU A 524 -9.06 -3.69 -30.16
CA GLU A 524 -8.16 -4.34 -31.12
C GLU A 524 -8.05 -5.86 -30.87
N ASN A 525 -8.08 -6.63 -31.97
CA ASN A 525 -7.93 -8.09 -31.96
C ASN A 525 -8.93 -8.81 -31.04
N CYS A 526 -10.18 -8.34 -31.01
CA CYS A 526 -11.24 -8.92 -30.17
C CYS A 526 -12.24 -9.77 -31.00
N GLY A 527 -12.83 -10.80 -30.38
CA GLY A 527 -13.95 -11.57 -30.94
C GLY A 527 -13.56 -12.68 -31.92
N TYR A 528 -12.49 -13.43 -31.66
CA TYR A 528 -11.92 -14.43 -32.57
C TYR A 528 -11.99 -15.89 -32.08
N ALA A 529 -12.77 -16.18 -31.03
CA ALA A 529 -13.00 -17.55 -30.54
C ALA A 529 -13.89 -18.42 -31.46
N GLY A 530 -14.70 -17.79 -32.33
CA GLY A 530 -15.75 -18.44 -33.11
C GLY A 530 -16.35 -17.49 -34.15
N LYS A 531 -17.48 -17.87 -34.75
CA LYS A 531 -18.21 -17.05 -35.74
C LYS A 531 -19.24 -16.12 -35.11
N GLU A 532 -19.65 -16.47 -33.90
CA GLU A 532 -20.64 -15.83 -33.04
C GLU A 532 -20.06 -14.75 -32.11
N TYR A 533 -18.74 -14.52 -32.22
CA TYR A 533 -17.98 -13.54 -31.46
C TYR A 533 -17.48 -12.41 -32.37
N HIS A 534 -17.52 -11.18 -31.85
CA HIS A 534 -17.19 -9.95 -32.56
C HIS A 534 -16.44 -9.00 -31.61
N ALA A 535 -15.81 -7.95 -32.12
CA ALA A 535 -15.14 -6.99 -31.25
C ALA A 535 -16.14 -6.14 -30.43
N VAL A 536 -17.32 -5.84 -31.01
CA VAL A 536 -18.39 -5.04 -30.40
C VAL A 536 -19.77 -5.66 -30.66
N ASP A 537 -20.55 -5.89 -29.61
CA ASP A 537 -21.94 -6.39 -29.66
C ASP A 537 -22.92 -5.35 -29.06
N PHE A 538 -23.94 -4.94 -29.81
CA PHE A 538 -25.10 -4.20 -29.30
C PHE A 538 -26.33 -5.10 -29.28
N ARG A 539 -27.04 -5.22 -28.14
CA ARG A 539 -28.15 -6.19 -27.97
C ARG A 539 -29.36 -5.62 -27.21
N GLY A 540 -30.57 -5.91 -27.68
CA GLY A 540 -31.82 -5.51 -27.01
C GLY A 540 -32.08 -4.01 -27.07
N ASN A 541 -32.56 -3.40 -25.99
CA ASN A 541 -32.85 -1.96 -25.98
C ASN A 541 -31.54 -1.14 -26.02
N CYS A 542 -31.37 -0.31 -27.04
CA CYS A 542 -30.26 0.62 -27.20
C CYS A 542 -30.77 2.05 -27.46
N SER A 543 -31.77 2.50 -26.69
CA SER A 543 -32.35 3.84 -26.83
C SER A 543 -31.42 4.96 -26.36
N ASN A 544 -31.12 5.90 -27.27
CA ASN A 544 -30.19 7.01 -27.06
C ASN A 544 -28.77 6.51 -26.73
N VAL A 545 -28.23 5.64 -27.59
CA VAL A 545 -26.87 5.11 -27.46
C VAL A 545 -25.99 5.70 -28.57
N ASN A 546 -24.84 6.25 -28.21
CA ASN A 546 -23.90 6.91 -29.11
C ASN A 546 -22.55 6.17 -29.12
N PHE A 547 -22.21 5.52 -30.22
CA PHE A 547 -20.90 4.91 -30.45
C PHE A 547 -20.09 5.79 -31.42
N ILE A 548 -19.20 6.62 -30.88
CA ILE A 548 -18.59 7.75 -31.61
C ILE A 548 -17.07 7.79 -31.46
N GLU A 549 -16.34 8.06 -32.55
CA GLU A 549 -14.87 8.27 -32.56
C GLU A 549 -14.04 7.08 -32.03
N ASN A 550 -14.60 5.88 -31.93
CA ASN A 550 -13.89 4.68 -31.49
C ASN A 550 -13.02 4.11 -32.63
N THR A 551 -11.92 3.44 -32.29
CA THR A 551 -11.10 2.69 -33.25
C THR A 551 -11.28 1.20 -33.01
N ILE A 552 -11.63 0.46 -34.06
CA ILE A 552 -11.87 -0.99 -34.02
C ILE A 552 -11.04 -1.68 -35.08
N SER A 553 -10.20 -2.63 -34.67
CA SER A 553 -9.25 -3.34 -35.53
C SER A 553 -9.29 -4.84 -35.28
N ARG A 554 -9.17 -5.64 -36.35
CA ARG A 554 -9.17 -7.09 -36.28
C ARG A 554 -8.12 -7.64 -37.26
N THR A 555 -7.20 -8.47 -36.76
CA THR A 555 -6.16 -9.11 -37.60
C THR A 555 -6.59 -10.49 -38.12
N ASP A 556 -7.24 -11.31 -37.30
CA ASP A 556 -7.80 -12.59 -37.72
C ASP A 556 -9.24 -12.47 -38.23
N LEU A 557 -9.42 -12.67 -39.54
CA LEU A 557 -10.71 -12.62 -40.25
C LEU A 557 -11.23 -14.00 -40.66
N ASN A 558 -10.57 -15.10 -40.27
CA ASN A 558 -10.84 -16.43 -40.84
C ASN A 558 -12.20 -17.03 -40.41
N LEU A 559 -12.76 -16.56 -39.29
CA LEU A 559 -14.02 -17.06 -38.73
C LEU A 559 -15.21 -16.15 -39.02
N SER A 560 -15.05 -14.84 -38.84
CA SER A 560 -16.03 -13.79 -39.12
C SER A 560 -15.31 -12.51 -39.54
N ASP A 561 -15.82 -11.85 -40.58
CA ASP A 561 -15.33 -10.57 -41.09
C ASP A 561 -16.07 -9.36 -40.48
N TYR A 562 -17.09 -9.60 -39.65
CA TYR A 562 -17.78 -8.58 -38.87
C TYR A 562 -17.03 -8.36 -37.53
N SER A 563 -16.67 -7.11 -37.22
CA SER A 563 -16.18 -6.76 -35.88
C SER A 563 -17.20 -6.00 -35.04
N LEU A 564 -18.29 -5.50 -35.63
CA LEU A 564 -19.41 -4.91 -34.90
C LEU A 564 -20.72 -5.51 -35.38
N VAL A 565 -21.53 -6.00 -34.45
CA VAL A 565 -22.85 -6.57 -34.71
C VAL A 565 -23.92 -5.90 -33.84
N ALA A 566 -25.00 -5.49 -34.47
CA ALA A 566 -26.21 -5.00 -33.83
C ALA A 566 -27.32 -6.06 -33.90
N HIS A 567 -27.98 -6.23 -32.76
CA HIS A 567 -29.20 -7.01 -32.50
C HIS A 567 -30.10 -6.18 -31.57
N CYS A 568 -30.39 -4.93 -31.96
CA CYS A 568 -30.88 -3.92 -31.03
C CYS A 568 -31.89 -2.95 -31.64
N TYR A 569 -32.85 -2.54 -30.81
CA TYR A 569 -33.88 -1.56 -31.14
C TYR A 569 -33.72 -0.27 -30.32
N GLY A 570 -34.19 0.83 -30.88
CA GLY A 570 -34.05 2.16 -30.31
C GLY A 570 -32.83 2.89 -30.88
N ASN A 571 -32.80 4.21 -30.66
CA ASN A 571 -31.91 5.11 -31.37
C ASN A 571 -30.43 4.91 -31.00
N LEU A 572 -29.76 4.01 -31.74
CA LEU A 572 -28.32 3.77 -31.71
C LEU A 572 -27.65 4.57 -32.83
N LYS A 573 -26.85 5.58 -32.49
CA LYS A 573 -25.99 6.30 -33.43
C LYS A 573 -24.58 5.71 -33.43
N ILE A 574 -24.09 5.31 -34.59
CA ILE A 574 -22.73 4.86 -34.85
C ILE A 574 -22.09 5.89 -35.79
N SER A 575 -21.17 6.73 -35.33
CA SER A 575 -20.60 7.77 -36.21
C SER A 575 -19.13 8.10 -36.01
N ASN A 576 -18.43 8.46 -37.09
CA ASN A 576 -17.02 8.87 -37.10
C ASN A 576 -16.06 7.79 -36.54
N ASN A 577 -16.44 6.50 -36.55
CA ASN A 577 -15.58 5.42 -36.03
C ASN A 577 -14.61 4.91 -37.10
N VAL A 578 -13.39 4.55 -36.67
CA VAL A 578 -12.34 4.02 -37.54
C VAL A 578 -12.35 2.49 -37.48
N PHE A 579 -12.86 1.86 -38.53
CA PHE A 579 -12.78 0.40 -38.70
C PHE A 579 -11.55 0.03 -39.54
N LYS A 580 -10.74 -0.91 -39.08
CA LYS A 580 -9.61 -1.49 -39.82
C LYS A 580 -9.89 -2.97 -40.03
N ASN A 581 -9.86 -3.43 -41.30
CA ASN A 581 -10.07 -4.83 -41.68
C ASN A 581 -11.37 -5.42 -41.11
N SER A 582 -12.50 -4.74 -41.29
CA SER A 582 -13.77 -5.10 -40.63
C SER A 582 -15.00 -4.73 -41.45
N LYS A 583 -16.13 -5.36 -41.10
CA LYS A 583 -17.49 -5.04 -41.53
C LYS A 583 -18.41 -4.79 -40.33
N VAL A 584 -19.49 -4.06 -40.58
CA VAL A 584 -20.62 -3.89 -39.66
C VAL A 584 -21.78 -4.77 -40.11
N LEU A 585 -22.45 -5.41 -39.16
CA LEU A 585 -23.68 -6.18 -39.37
C LEU A 585 -24.82 -5.57 -38.56
N LEU A 586 -25.90 -5.16 -39.23
CA LEU A 586 -27.16 -4.81 -38.61
C LEU A 586 -28.12 -5.96 -38.91
N TRP A 587 -28.45 -6.75 -37.90
CA TRP A 587 -29.25 -7.96 -38.06
C TRP A 587 -30.73 -7.64 -38.30
N ASP A 588 -31.56 -8.64 -38.60
CA ASP A 588 -32.99 -8.42 -38.93
C ASP A 588 -33.82 -7.81 -37.78
N ASP A 589 -33.43 -8.06 -36.52
CA ASP A 589 -33.96 -7.46 -35.30
C ASP A 589 -33.34 -6.08 -34.95
N SER A 590 -32.54 -5.48 -35.83
CA SER A 590 -31.99 -4.13 -35.64
C SER A 590 -32.92 -3.05 -36.19
N GLU A 591 -33.37 -2.14 -35.31
CA GLU A 591 -34.32 -1.07 -35.64
C GLU A 591 -33.84 0.32 -35.18
N ASN A 592 -33.95 1.30 -36.09
CA ASN A 592 -33.58 2.71 -35.86
C ASN A 592 -32.09 2.92 -35.51
N VAL A 593 -31.20 2.14 -36.15
CA VAL A 593 -29.75 2.37 -36.11
C VAL A 593 -29.36 3.42 -37.15
N TYR A 594 -28.59 4.43 -36.73
CA TYR A 594 -28.12 5.54 -37.55
C TYR A 594 -26.61 5.43 -37.75
N LEU A 595 -26.14 5.26 -38.98
CA LEU A 595 -24.72 5.13 -39.32
C LEU A 595 -24.28 6.32 -40.16
N GLU A 596 -23.23 7.02 -39.72
CA GLU A 596 -22.77 8.28 -40.33
C GLU A 596 -21.23 8.37 -40.36
N ASN A 597 -20.63 8.61 -41.53
CA ASN A 597 -19.18 8.83 -41.69
C ASN A 597 -18.28 7.70 -41.09
N ASN A 598 -18.67 6.43 -41.23
CA ASN A 598 -17.86 5.30 -40.79
C ASN A 598 -17.15 4.66 -42.00
N ASN A 599 -15.82 4.54 -41.96
CA ASN A 599 -15.05 3.94 -43.05
C ASN A 599 -15.14 2.39 -43.03
N VAL A 600 -16.31 1.84 -43.37
CA VAL A 600 -16.61 0.42 -43.19
C VAL A 600 -17.65 -0.11 -44.19
N GLN A 601 -17.56 -1.40 -44.55
CA GLN A 601 -18.64 -2.07 -45.29
C GLN A 601 -19.76 -2.46 -44.33
N ILE A 602 -21.02 -2.13 -44.68
CA ILE A 602 -22.20 -2.39 -43.85
C ILE A 602 -23.06 -3.44 -44.53
N ARG A 603 -23.40 -4.52 -43.82
CA ARG A 603 -24.51 -5.42 -44.16
C ARG A 603 -25.71 -5.06 -43.29
N ASN A 604 -26.75 -4.51 -43.90
CA ASN A 604 -28.01 -4.23 -43.22
C ASN A 604 -29.08 -5.26 -43.65
N THR A 605 -29.66 -5.97 -42.69
CA THR A 605 -30.88 -6.78 -42.88
C THR A 605 -32.04 -6.31 -42.00
N GLY A 606 -31.85 -5.29 -41.16
CA GLY A 606 -32.84 -4.72 -40.25
C GLY A 606 -33.68 -3.59 -40.85
N THR A 607 -34.64 -3.10 -40.06
CA THR A 607 -35.73 -2.21 -40.52
C THR A 607 -35.54 -0.78 -40.03
N GLY A 608 -35.82 0.22 -40.89
CA GLY A 608 -35.78 1.64 -40.52
C GLY A 608 -34.37 2.23 -40.30
N ASN A 609 -33.32 1.43 -40.46
CA ASN A 609 -31.93 1.87 -40.27
C ASN A 609 -31.51 2.88 -41.35
N ILE A 610 -30.81 3.94 -40.95
CA ILE A 610 -30.35 5.02 -41.84
C ILE A 610 -28.83 4.93 -41.98
N ILE A 611 -28.34 4.92 -43.22
CA ILE A 611 -26.92 4.80 -43.56
C ILE A 611 -26.51 6.01 -44.41
N ILE A 612 -25.53 6.76 -43.92
CA ILE A 612 -24.90 7.92 -44.57
C ILE A 612 -23.39 7.65 -44.61
N ASN A 613 -22.92 7.24 -45.79
CA ASN A 613 -21.51 6.92 -46.08
C ASN A 613 -20.81 8.10 -46.77
#